data_AF-A0A2S1R4Z5-F1
#
_entry.id   AF-A0A2S1R4Z5-F1
#
_cell.length_a   1.000
_cell.length_b   1.000
_cell.length_c   1.000
_cell.angle_alpha   90.00
_cell.angle_beta   90.00
_cell.angle_gamma   90.00
#
_symmetry.space_group_name_H-M   'P 1'
#
loop_
_entity.id
_entity.type
_entity.pdbx_description
1 polymer ?
#
loop_
_entity_poly.entity_id
_entity_poly.type
_entity_poly.pdbx_seq_one_letter_code
_entity_poly.pdbx_strand_id
1 'polypeptide(L)'
;MSPGWVLTILALLPLLAWGIAAVVVAIRRWSRRRGDDRTRRLRLARMLRGGDLVVVPTSDVDLPEATVLAVAADAGYRLVGYERADTPLRRRVGVFVRIGGEVDAVIRGVPTPR
;
A
#
# COMPACT_ATOMS: atom_id res chain seq x y z
N MET A 1 -15.38 42.11 -32.74
CA MET A 1 -14.49 40.94 -32.55
C MET A 1 -14.18 40.38 -33.93
N SER A 2 -12.90 40.17 -34.27
CA SER A 2 -12.52 39.69 -35.60
C SER A 2 -13.02 38.25 -35.81
N PRO A 3 -13.62 37.91 -36.96
CA PRO A 3 -14.12 36.56 -37.23
C PRO A 3 -13.03 35.49 -37.15
N GLY A 4 -11.76 35.86 -37.37
CA GLY A 4 -10.62 34.96 -37.17
C GLY A 4 -10.49 34.45 -35.73
N TRP A 5 -10.74 35.30 -34.72
CA TRP A 5 -10.67 34.90 -33.32
C TRP A 5 -11.75 33.88 -32.94
N VAL A 6 -12.94 33.99 -33.52
CA VAL A 6 -14.04 33.05 -33.29
C VAL A 6 -13.68 31.66 -33.82
N LEU A 7 -13.08 31.59 -35.01
CA LEU A 7 -12.62 30.33 -35.61
C LEU A 7 -11.46 29.71 -34.82
N THR A 8 -10.52 30.52 -34.33
CA THR A 8 -9.40 30.02 -33.51
C THR A 8 -9.89 29.43 -32.19
N ILE A 9 -10.86 30.08 -31.54
CA ILE A 9 -11.48 29.55 -30.30
C ILE A 9 -12.24 28.25 -30.59
N LEU A 10 -12.98 28.18 -31.70
CA LEU A 10 -13.67 26.95 -32.14
C LEU A 10 -12.70 25.81 -32.44
N ALA A 11 -11.52 26.10 -33.01
CA ALA A 11 -10.51 25.09 -33.30
C ALA A 11 -9.75 24.59 -32.05
N LEU A 12 -9.71 25.39 -30.98
CA LEU A 12 -9.08 25.04 -29.70
C LEU A 12 -9.99 24.24 -28.77
N LEU A 13 -11.32 24.37 -28.93
CA LEU A 13 -12.33 23.65 -28.15
C LEU A 13 -12.14 22.12 -28.13
N PRO A 14 -11.87 21.44 -29.26
CA PRO A 14 -11.60 20.01 -29.28
C PRO A 14 -10.36 19.64 -28.46
N LEU A 15 -9.26 20.38 -28.61
CA LEU A 15 -8.01 20.14 -27.87
C LEU A 15 -8.22 20.29 -26.36
N LEU A 16 -8.96 21.32 -25.94
CA LEU A 16 -9.38 21.51 -24.55
C LEU A 16 -10.24 20.36 -24.04
N ALA A 17 -11.21 19.90 -24.83
CA ALA A 17 -12.07 18.78 -24.48
C ALA A 17 -11.27 17.48 -24.27
N TRP A 18 -10.32 17.18 -25.15
CA TRP A 18 -9.42 16.03 -25.00
C TRP A 18 -8.53 16.14 -23.75
N GLY A 19 -8.00 17.33 -23.47
CA GLY A 19 -7.24 17.60 -22.26
C GLY A 19 -8.05 17.34 -20.98
N ILE A 20 -9.27 17.87 -20.92
CA ILE A 20 -10.19 17.67 -19.78
C ILE A 20 -10.53 16.19 -19.63
N ALA A 21 -10.84 15.50 -20.72
CA ALA A 21 -11.14 14.07 -20.68
C ALA A 21 -9.97 13.25 -20.13
N ALA A 22 -8.74 13.51 -20.58
CA ALA A 22 -7.54 12.83 -20.09
C ALA A 22 -7.31 13.06 -18.60
N VAL A 23 -7.48 14.31 -18.14
CA VAL A 23 -7.36 14.68 -16.72
C VAL A 23 -8.42 13.96 -15.88
N VAL A 24 -9.68 13.97 -16.32
CA VAL A 24 -10.78 13.28 -15.61
C VAL A 24 -10.52 11.78 -15.53
N VAL A 25 -10.05 11.14 -16.61
CA VAL A 25 -9.70 9.71 -16.62
C VAL A 25 -8.53 9.42 -15.67
N ALA A 26 -7.49 10.27 -15.67
CA ALA A 26 -6.36 10.13 -14.76
C ALA A 26 -6.79 10.25 -13.29
N ILE A 27 -7.60 11.26 -12.96
CA ILE A 27 -8.16 11.45 -11.62
C ILE A 27 -9.04 10.28 -11.22
N ARG A 28 -9.93 9.82 -12.11
CA ARG A 28 -10.83 8.69 -11.83
C ARG A 28 -10.05 7.40 -11.62
N ARG A 29 -9.02 7.14 -12.43
CA ARG A 29 -8.14 5.98 -12.29
C ARG A 29 -7.34 6.05 -10.99
N TRP A 30 -6.84 7.22 -10.62
CA TRP A 30 -6.10 7.42 -9.37
C TRP A 30 -7.01 7.27 -8.15
N SER A 31 -8.23 7.80 -8.21
CA SER A 31 -9.25 7.64 -7.17
C SER A 31 -9.61 6.17 -6.95
N ARG A 32 -9.81 5.38 -8.02
CA ARG A 32 -10.03 3.94 -7.90
C ARG A 32 -8.85 3.22 -7.24
N ARG A 33 -7.61 3.51 -7.67
CA ARG A 33 -6.41 2.94 -7.05
C ARG A 33 -6.30 3.29 -5.56
N ARG A 34 -6.64 4.52 -5.16
CA ARG A 34 -6.69 4.94 -3.74
C ARG A 34 -7.73 4.17 -2.93
N GLY A 35 -8.89 3.86 -3.53
CA GLY A 35 -9.94 3.05 -2.90
C GLY A 35 -9.44 1.63 -2.59
N ASP A 36 -8.72 1.03 -3.54
CA ASP A 36 -8.10 -0.29 -3.39
C ASP A 36 -6.95 -0.26 -2.35
N ASP A 37 -6.16 0.82 -2.31
CA ASP A 37 -5.11 0.96 -1.30
C ASP A 37 -5.67 0.98 0.12
N ARG A 38 -6.78 1.70 0.36
CA ARG A 38 -7.38 1.78 1.69
C ARG A 38 -7.90 0.42 2.17
N THR A 39 -8.53 -0.35 1.28
CA THR A 39 -9.00 -1.69 1.60
C THR A 39 -7.85 -2.68 1.80
N ARG A 40 -6.77 -2.60 0.99
CA ARG A 40 -5.53 -3.37 1.18
C ARG A 40 -4.86 -3.07 2.52
N ARG A 41 -4.79 -1.79 2.92
CA ARG A 41 -4.26 -1.39 4.25
C ARG A 41 -5.11 -1.94 5.40
N LEU A 42 -6.43 -1.88 5.30
CA LEU A 42 -7.34 -2.44 6.31
C LEU A 42 -7.21 -3.97 6.41
N ARG A 43 -7.01 -4.66 5.28
CA ARG A 43 -6.77 -6.10 5.24
C ARG A 43 -5.44 -6.46 5.92
N LEU A 44 -4.37 -5.73 5.62
CA LEU A 44 -3.06 -5.87 6.28
C LEU A 44 -3.19 -5.63 7.80
N ALA A 45 -3.86 -4.55 8.21
CA ALA A 45 -4.07 -4.24 9.63
C ALA A 45 -4.85 -5.35 10.37
N ARG A 46 -5.80 -6.01 9.70
CA ARG A 46 -6.48 -7.20 10.26
C ARG A 46 -5.55 -8.41 10.35
N MET A 47 -4.74 -8.68 9.33
CA MET A 47 -3.76 -9.78 9.36
C MET A 47 -2.78 -9.60 10.52
N LEU A 48 -2.32 -8.37 10.74
CA LEU A 48 -1.46 -8.02 11.86
C LEU A 48 -2.15 -8.15 13.22
N ARG A 49 -3.48 -8.13 13.32
CA ARG A 49 -4.16 -8.19 14.62
C ARG A 49 -4.25 -9.59 15.25
N GLY A 50 -3.69 -10.61 14.62
CA GLY A 50 -3.97 -12.02 14.91
C GLY A 50 -3.09 -12.73 15.94
N GLY A 51 -1.91 -12.21 16.32
CA GLY A 51 -1.02 -12.90 17.25
C GLY A 51 0.34 -12.21 17.43
N ASP A 52 1.17 -12.72 18.34
CA ASP A 52 2.49 -12.12 18.67
C ASP A 52 3.50 -12.19 17.52
N LEU A 53 3.29 -13.13 16.59
CA LEU A 53 4.04 -13.32 15.36
C LEU A 53 3.06 -13.40 14.19
N VAL A 54 3.27 -12.57 13.17
CA VAL A 54 2.43 -12.52 11.98
C VAL A 54 3.29 -12.62 10.74
N VAL A 55 2.95 -13.59 9.90
CA VAL A 55 3.64 -13.87 8.64
C VAL A 55 2.74 -13.36 7.51
N VAL A 56 3.17 -12.30 6.82
CA VAL A 56 2.38 -11.65 5.76
C VAL A 56 3.00 -11.91 4.39
N PRO A 57 2.30 -12.63 3.48
CA PRO A 57 2.77 -12.82 2.12
C PRO A 57 2.84 -11.48 1.38
N THR A 58 3.99 -11.16 0.78
CA THR A 58 4.15 -9.88 0.07
C THR A 58 3.20 -9.76 -1.13
N SER A 59 2.70 -10.88 -1.66
CA SER A 59 1.71 -10.91 -2.75
C SER A 59 0.27 -10.62 -2.31
N ASP A 60 -0.09 -10.81 -1.04
CA ASP A 60 -1.46 -10.54 -0.57
C ASP A 60 -1.71 -9.05 -0.32
N VAL A 61 -0.62 -8.30 -0.27
CA VAL A 61 -0.57 -6.89 0.07
C VAL A 61 0.24 -6.24 -1.04
N ASP A 62 -0.37 -6.09 -2.22
CA ASP A 62 0.13 -5.29 -3.34
C ASP A 62 0.23 -3.79 -2.92
N LEU A 63 1.06 -3.50 -1.93
CA LEU A 63 1.36 -2.17 -1.41
C LEU A 63 2.87 -1.98 -1.42
N PRO A 64 3.34 -0.72 -1.56
CA PRO A 64 4.76 -0.41 -1.39
C PRO A 64 5.23 -0.80 0.02
N GLU A 65 6.46 -1.33 0.12
CA GLU A 65 7.09 -1.73 1.39
C GLU A 65 6.99 -0.65 2.48
N ALA A 66 7.28 0.60 2.14
CA ALA A 66 7.17 1.73 3.07
C ALA A 66 5.76 1.89 3.67
N THR A 67 4.70 1.58 2.91
CA THR A 67 3.32 1.60 3.41
C THR A 67 3.04 0.42 4.34
N VAL A 68 3.57 -0.76 4.02
CA VAL A 68 3.43 -1.94 4.87
C VAL A 68 4.10 -1.71 6.23
N LEU A 69 5.32 -1.16 6.23
CA LEU A 69 6.04 -0.80 7.44
C LEU A 69 5.32 0.24 8.29
N ALA A 70 4.76 1.28 7.66
CA ALA A 70 3.98 2.31 8.36
C ALA A 70 2.73 1.72 9.03
N VAL A 71 1.96 0.88 8.31
CA VAL A 71 0.78 0.22 8.87
C VAL A 71 1.16 -0.78 9.97
N ALA A 72 2.29 -1.47 9.83
CA ALA A 72 2.79 -2.36 10.88
C ALA A 72 3.15 -1.58 12.15
N ALA A 73 3.88 -0.47 12.01
CA ALA A 73 4.23 0.39 13.14
C ALA A 73 2.99 0.95 13.84
N ASP A 74 2.01 1.45 13.09
CA ASP A 74 0.73 1.94 13.63
C ASP A 74 -0.07 0.84 14.36
N ALA A 75 0.07 -0.42 13.91
CA ALA A 75 -0.57 -1.57 14.54
C ALA A 75 0.22 -2.14 15.74
N GLY A 76 1.40 -1.59 16.06
CA GLY A 76 2.26 -2.06 17.14
C GLY A 76 3.12 -3.27 16.76
N TYR A 77 3.46 -3.43 15.48
CA TYR A 77 4.28 -4.52 14.95
C TYR A 77 5.58 -4.00 14.33
N ARG A 78 6.63 -4.82 14.40
CA ARG A 78 7.95 -4.57 13.81
C ARG A 78 8.29 -5.64 12.79
N LEU A 79 8.82 -5.23 11.63
CA LEU A 79 9.39 -6.17 10.66
C LEU A 79 10.69 -6.77 11.22
N VAL A 80 10.75 -8.09 11.31
CA VAL A 80 11.95 -8.86 11.67
C VAL A 80 12.81 -9.10 10.44
N GLY A 81 12.18 -9.45 9.31
CA GLY A 81 12.88 -9.71 8.06
C GLY A 81 11.96 -10.29 6.99
N TYR A 82 12.57 -10.56 5.84
CA TYR A 82 11.91 -11.25 4.74
C TYR A 82 12.41 -12.69 4.66
N GLU A 83 11.51 -13.63 4.90
CA GLU A 83 11.79 -15.04 4.66
C GLU A 83 11.33 -15.44 3.26
N ARG A 84 12.02 -16.40 2.67
CA ARG A 84 11.50 -17.12 1.50
C ARG A 84 10.69 -18.29 2.06
N ALA A 85 9.38 -18.27 1.88
CA ALA A 85 8.59 -19.45 2.19
C ALA A 85 9.00 -20.57 1.21
N ASP A 86 9.15 -21.79 1.73
CA ASP A 86 9.29 -23.04 0.95
C ASP A 86 7.98 -23.39 0.23
N THR A 87 7.51 -22.44 -0.58
CA THR A 87 6.38 -22.57 -1.47
C THR A 87 6.89 -22.66 -2.89
N PRO A 88 6.18 -23.37 -3.79
CA PRO A 88 6.64 -23.58 -5.18
C PRO A 88 6.89 -22.28 -5.95
N LEU A 89 6.32 -21.16 -5.49
CA LEU A 89 6.49 -19.83 -6.10
C LEU A 89 7.63 -19.01 -5.48
N ARG A 90 8.43 -19.57 -4.55
CA ARG A 90 9.56 -18.92 -3.83
C ARG A 90 9.25 -17.48 -3.41
N ARG A 91 8.03 -17.23 -2.93
CA ARG A 91 7.59 -15.88 -2.61
C ARG A 91 8.23 -15.41 -1.32
N ARG A 92 8.67 -14.15 -1.32
CA ARG A 92 9.09 -13.48 -0.09
C ARG A 92 7.88 -13.26 0.80
N VAL A 93 8.10 -13.39 2.09
CA VAL A 93 7.10 -13.23 3.13
C VAL A 93 7.70 -12.35 4.21
N GLY A 94 7.00 -11.27 4.56
CA GLY A 94 7.43 -10.38 5.63
C GLY A 94 7.03 -10.99 6.97
N VAL A 95 8.00 -11.13 7.86
CA VAL A 95 7.77 -11.63 9.22
C VAL A 95 7.69 -10.44 10.17
N PHE A 96 6.55 -10.27 10.82
CA PHE A 96 6.27 -9.18 11.73
C PHE A 96 6.04 -9.71 13.14
N VAL A 97 6.60 -9.03 14.14
CA VAL A 97 6.42 -9.36 15.56
C VAL A 97 5.77 -8.21 16.29
N ARG A 98 4.93 -8.53 17.27
CA ARG A 98 4.30 -7.51 18.11
C ARG A 98 5.34 -6.88 19.02
N ILE A 99 5.41 -5.55 19.02
CA ILE A 99 6.33 -4.78 19.86
C ILE A 99 5.96 -5.02 21.32
N GLY A 100 6.94 -5.44 22.13
CA GLY A 100 6.73 -5.78 23.55
C GLY A 100 6.02 -7.13 23.78
N GLY A 101 5.77 -7.92 22.74
CA GLY A 101 5.36 -9.31 22.86
C GLY A 101 6.52 -10.22 23.30
N GLU A 102 6.20 -11.45 23.67
CA GLU A 102 7.17 -12.45 24.13
C GLU A 102 8.23 -12.71 23.06
N VAL A 103 7.81 -12.77 21.79
CA VAL A 103 8.70 -12.99 20.65
C VAL A 103 9.62 -11.79 20.38
N ASP A 104 9.14 -10.54 20.53
CA ASP A 104 10.00 -9.34 20.40
C ASP A 104 11.01 -9.26 21.55
N ALA A 105 10.63 -9.67 22.77
CA ALA A 105 11.55 -9.75 23.91
C ALA A 105 12.68 -10.77 23.65
N VAL A 106 12.33 -11.97 23.17
CA VAL A 106 13.30 -13.02 22.81
C VAL A 106 14.23 -12.55 21.69
N ILE A 107 13.70 -11.94 20.61
CA ILE A 107 14.51 -11.43 19.50
C ILE A 107 15.44 -10.30 19.92
N ARG A 108 15.00 -9.44 20.86
CA ARG A 108 15.84 -8.37 21.43
C ARG A 108 16.87 -8.86 22.46
N GLY A 109 16.85 -10.15 22.81
CA GLY A 109 17.71 -10.70 23.86
C GLY A 109 17.35 -10.21 25.27
N VAL A 110 16.11 -9.74 25.47
CA VAL A 110 15.61 -9.36 26.79
C VAL A 110 15.13 -10.63 27.49
N PRO A 111 15.68 -10.99 28.66
CA PRO A 111 15.24 -12.18 29.37
C PRO A 111 13.76 -12.04 29.76
N THR A 112 12.92 -12.94 29.29
CA THR A 112 11.52 -13.06 29.71
C THR A 112 11.48 -13.48 31.18
N PRO A 113 10.79 -12.73 32.06
CA PRO A 113 10.59 -13.17 33.44
C PRO A 113 9.72 -14.44 33.43
N ARG A 114 10.22 -15.49 34.08
CA ARG A 114 9.54 -16.78 34.24
C ARG A 114 8.30 -16.67 35.12
#